data_AF-A0A7R9JTF0-F1
#
_entry.id   AF-A0A7R9JTF0-F1
#
_cell.length_a   1.000
_cell.length_b   1.000
_cell.length_c   1.000
_cell.angle_alpha   90.00
_cell.angle_beta   90.00
_cell.angle_gamma   90.00
#
_symmetry.space_group_name_H-M   'P 1'
#
loop_
_entity.id
_entity.type
_entity.pdbx_description
1 polymer ?
#
loop_
_entity_poly.entity_id
_entity_poly.type
_entity_poly.pdbx_seq_one_letter_code
_entity_poly.pdbx_strand_id
1 'polypeptide(L)'
;MSNINLDKDAFFRRMKRLYAGWKVNLLWLLKGPRSHEADNSNEDGLSKVDAISAAVGVDEEVVYSKSTSLQTWLLGYELTDTIMLLTVDAIHFLASKKKIEFLRQIETNKDENDVPPVVLHVRDRSDDDKGNFKALIDAIKGSKKGKTLGLFTKDNYPGQFMVAWRSALKKEEFENLDISAAIAYIMAPKEDSEILTTKKACLVSVDVFNKYLKDQIMEIIDSDKKVKHIKLAEGVESAITDKKYVSGVDTSQVDMCYPAIIQSGGHYNLKFSVVSDKNVLHFGSIVCSLGARYKSYCSNIVRTLLGNYTFLVNLEEELLKTLQAGTKLCDVYEAGVNYVKKEKPDIVDKLTKNFGFAMGIEFRESSLVIGPKTTAVARKGMVFNVNVGLSGLVNKDSQDKEGKVYALFVGDTAMVNDGQTATILTPSKKKIKNVGIFLKDDEDEEEEEEKKEKKEPEILGRGKRTTVLESKLRSEHSSEEKRKEHQKELAHQLNEAAKARLAQQSGGKEQEKVRKSTVSYKNHNQMPREAEVKELKIYVDRKYETVILPVFGISVPFHIATIKNISQSVEGDYTYLRVNFFHPGATMGRNEGGTYPNPDATFLKE
;
A
#
# COMPACT_ATOMS: atom_id res chain seq x y z
N MET A 1 -13.47 -17.07 -19.90
CA MET A 1 -12.31 -16.17 -20.02
C MET A 1 -12.81 -14.88 -20.63
N SER A 2 -12.86 -13.80 -19.87
CA SER A 2 -13.16 -12.47 -20.40
C SER A 2 -12.12 -12.14 -21.48
N ASN A 3 -12.57 -11.67 -22.66
CA ASN A 3 -11.66 -11.19 -23.69
C ASN A 3 -10.90 -9.97 -23.11
N ILE A 4 -9.61 -10.16 -22.82
CA ILE A 4 -8.72 -9.09 -22.38
C ILE A 4 -8.52 -8.15 -23.57
N ASN A 5 -8.96 -6.90 -23.44
CA ASN A 5 -8.96 -5.91 -24.52
C ASN A 5 -7.86 -4.87 -24.29
N LEU A 6 -7.05 -4.60 -25.32
CA LEU A 6 -5.99 -3.60 -25.27
C LEU A 6 -6.55 -2.25 -25.72
N ASP A 7 -6.35 -1.19 -24.93
CA ASP A 7 -6.70 0.18 -25.33
C ASP A 7 -5.72 0.69 -26.41
N LYS A 8 -6.07 0.44 -27.67
CA LYS A 8 -5.24 0.76 -28.84
C LYS A 8 -4.94 2.25 -28.93
N ASP A 9 -5.93 3.09 -28.65
CA ASP A 9 -5.78 4.54 -28.73
C ASP A 9 -4.77 5.02 -27.68
N ALA A 10 -4.86 4.50 -26.45
CA ALA A 10 -3.87 4.79 -25.41
C ALA A 10 -2.47 4.31 -25.82
N PHE A 11 -2.35 3.09 -26.38
CA PHE A 11 -1.07 2.57 -26.85
C PHE A 11 -0.41 3.50 -27.87
N PHE A 12 -1.11 3.84 -28.97
CA PHE A 12 -0.53 4.67 -30.03
C PHE A 12 -0.25 6.11 -29.57
N ARG A 13 -1.12 6.73 -28.75
CA ARG A 13 -0.86 8.06 -28.18
C ARG A 13 0.40 8.08 -27.31
N ARG A 14 0.54 7.10 -26.42
CA ARG A 14 1.65 7.00 -25.46
C ARG A 14 2.95 6.61 -26.17
N MET A 15 2.87 5.73 -27.16
CA MET A 15 4.01 5.36 -27.99
C MET A 15 4.48 6.55 -28.83
N LYS A 16 3.57 7.33 -29.44
CA LYS A 16 3.90 8.58 -30.12
C LYS A 16 4.63 9.55 -29.20
N ARG A 17 4.17 9.71 -27.96
CA ARG A 17 4.82 10.55 -26.94
C ARG A 17 6.24 10.05 -26.59
N LEU A 18 6.42 8.74 -26.45
CA LEU A 18 7.74 8.14 -26.22
C LEU A 18 8.68 8.39 -27.41
N TYR A 19 8.24 8.11 -28.63
CA TYR A 19 9.01 8.37 -29.84
C TYR A 19 9.30 9.86 -30.05
N ALA A 20 8.37 10.75 -29.71
CA ALA A 20 8.61 12.19 -29.75
C ALA A 20 9.71 12.61 -28.77
N GLY A 21 9.69 12.08 -27.54
CA GLY A 21 10.75 12.30 -26.54
C GLY A 21 12.09 11.68 -26.93
N TRP A 22 12.08 10.56 -27.65
CA TRP A 22 13.29 9.91 -28.14
C TRP A 22 13.88 10.57 -29.41
N LYS A 23 13.02 11.00 -30.33
CA LYS A 23 13.36 11.66 -31.61
C LYS A 23 13.61 13.17 -31.46
N VAL A 24 13.89 13.68 -30.25
CA VAL A 24 14.33 15.08 -30.06
C VAL A 24 15.75 15.26 -30.63
N ASN A 25 15.78 15.30 -31.96
CA ASN A 25 16.68 16.04 -32.85
C ASN A 25 16.19 16.05 -34.31
N LEU A 26 14.91 15.74 -34.60
CA LEU A 26 14.37 15.84 -35.97
C LEU A 26 13.54 17.11 -36.24
N LEU A 27 12.79 17.61 -35.24
CA LEU A 27 11.91 18.79 -35.45
C LEU A 27 12.64 20.14 -35.27
N TRP A 28 13.72 20.16 -34.48
CA TRP A 28 14.52 21.37 -34.21
C TRP A 28 15.24 21.87 -35.48
N LEU A 29 15.65 20.95 -36.37
CA LEU A 29 16.30 21.27 -37.64
C LEU A 29 15.34 21.75 -38.75
N LEU A 30 14.04 21.42 -38.68
CA LEU A 30 13.10 21.64 -39.78
C LEU A 30 12.16 22.84 -39.60
N LYS A 31 11.87 23.28 -38.37
CA LYS A 31 10.81 24.29 -38.14
C LYS A 31 11.23 25.58 -37.45
N GLY A 32 12.49 25.70 -37.02
CA GLY A 32 12.97 26.86 -36.27
C GLY A 32 12.22 27.06 -34.94
N PRO A 33 12.67 27.99 -34.09
CA PRO A 33 12.06 28.20 -32.78
C PRO A 33 10.69 28.87 -32.94
N ARG A 34 9.60 28.14 -32.66
CA ARG A 34 8.29 28.73 -32.38
C ARG A 34 7.96 28.57 -30.90
N SER A 35 7.90 29.73 -30.23
CA SER A 35 7.41 30.00 -28.87
C SER A 35 8.12 29.29 -27.71
N HIS A 36 8.39 30.07 -26.66
CA HIS A 36 9.06 29.68 -25.43
C HIS A 36 8.51 28.39 -24.82
N GLU A 37 9.25 27.28 -24.92
CA GLU A 37 9.15 26.12 -24.01
C GLU A 37 10.16 25.00 -24.36
N ALA A 38 11.33 25.34 -24.92
CA ALA A 38 12.44 24.41 -24.99
C ALA A 38 13.34 24.65 -23.78
N ASP A 39 12.96 24.06 -22.65
CA ASP A 39 13.80 24.00 -21.47
C ASP A 39 15.10 23.27 -21.86
N ASN A 40 16.22 23.99 -21.79
CA ASN A 40 17.58 23.47 -21.94
C ASN A 40 17.98 22.61 -20.73
N SER A 41 17.17 21.61 -20.37
CA SER A 41 17.41 20.77 -19.20
C SER A 41 17.60 19.29 -19.49
N ASN A 42 17.66 18.86 -20.76
CA ASN A 42 17.91 17.45 -21.10
C ASN A 42 19.04 17.30 -22.12
N GLU A 43 20.28 17.36 -21.63
CA GLU A 43 21.34 16.46 -22.12
C GLU A 43 21.07 15.00 -21.69
N ASP A 44 19.81 14.58 -21.55
CA ASP A 44 19.44 13.20 -21.28
C ASP A 44 19.80 12.40 -22.52
N GLY A 45 20.77 11.50 -22.39
CA GLY A 45 21.36 10.75 -23.50
C GLY A 45 20.39 9.86 -24.29
N LEU A 46 19.08 9.91 -24.05
CA LEU A 46 18.04 9.24 -24.82
C LEU A 46 18.16 9.54 -26.33
N SER A 47 18.51 10.77 -26.73
CA SER A 47 18.72 11.12 -28.14
C SER A 47 19.89 10.38 -28.80
N LYS A 48 20.89 9.97 -28.01
CA LYS A 48 22.07 9.20 -28.44
C LYS A 48 21.77 7.70 -28.62
N VAL A 49 20.65 7.23 -28.06
CA VAL A 49 20.25 5.83 -28.13
C VAL A 49 19.79 5.46 -29.55
N ASP A 50 20.31 4.35 -30.05
CA ASP A 50 19.99 3.78 -31.36
C ASP A 50 18.77 2.85 -31.30
N ALA A 51 18.60 2.09 -30.21
CA ALA A 51 17.41 1.30 -29.93
C ALA A 51 17.13 1.21 -28.42
N ILE A 52 15.89 1.01 -28.01
CA ILE A 52 15.51 0.85 -26.59
C ILE A 52 15.03 -0.58 -26.36
N SER A 53 15.60 -1.29 -25.39
CA SER A 53 15.16 -2.63 -24.99
C SER A 53 14.62 -2.63 -23.56
N ALA A 54 13.42 -3.17 -23.40
CA ALA A 54 12.77 -3.43 -22.12
C ALA A 54 12.41 -4.92 -22.05
N ALA A 55 12.91 -5.63 -21.05
CA ALA A 55 12.72 -7.06 -20.90
C ALA A 55 12.15 -7.36 -19.51
N VAL A 56 10.99 -8.00 -19.47
CA VAL A 56 10.30 -8.37 -18.23
C VAL A 56 10.33 -9.89 -18.09
N GLY A 57 10.83 -10.38 -16.95
CA GLY A 57 10.82 -11.79 -16.59
C GLY A 57 9.72 -12.12 -15.58
N VAL A 58 9.87 -13.23 -14.86
CA VAL A 58 8.97 -13.61 -13.76
C VAL A 58 9.68 -13.34 -12.44
N ASP A 59 9.11 -12.45 -11.63
CA ASP A 59 9.58 -12.19 -10.27
C ASP A 59 8.40 -11.69 -9.41
N GLU A 60 7.97 -12.50 -8.45
CA GLU A 60 6.82 -12.19 -7.58
C GLU A 60 7.19 -11.18 -6.46
N GLU A 61 8.48 -10.93 -6.22
CA GLU A 61 8.94 -9.96 -5.21
C GLU A 61 9.05 -8.54 -5.79
N VAL A 62 9.23 -8.41 -7.11
CA VAL A 62 9.40 -7.12 -7.79
C VAL A 62 8.06 -6.46 -8.05
N VAL A 63 7.64 -5.58 -7.13
CA VAL A 63 6.41 -4.80 -7.27
C VAL A 63 6.54 -3.62 -8.26
N TYR A 64 7.74 -3.01 -8.32
CA TYR A 64 8.03 -1.85 -9.15
C TYR A 64 9.32 -2.05 -9.93
N SER A 65 9.23 -1.90 -11.25
CA SER A 65 10.37 -1.78 -12.16
C SER A 65 10.02 -0.80 -13.27
N LYS A 66 11.03 -0.29 -13.98
CA LYS A 66 10.78 0.60 -15.12
C LYS A 66 10.19 -0.16 -16.31
N SER A 67 10.63 -1.39 -16.54
CA SER A 67 10.16 -2.26 -17.63
C SER A 67 8.68 -2.63 -17.47
N THR A 68 8.25 -3.07 -16.28
CA THR A 68 6.85 -3.40 -16.02
C THR A 68 5.96 -2.16 -16.02
N SER A 69 6.47 -1.04 -15.51
CA SER A 69 5.74 0.24 -15.52
C SER A 69 5.54 0.76 -16.94
N LEU A 70 6.55 0.61 -17.81
CA LEU A 70 6.43 0.94 -19.22
C LEU A 70 5.42 0.03 -19.93
N GLN A 71 5.43 -1.29 -19.66
CA GLN A 71 4.40 -2.20 -20.20
C GLN A 71 3.00 -1.83 -19.72
N THR A 72 2.81 -1.57 -18.43
CA THR A 72 1.51 -1.18 -17.89
C THR A 72 1.04 0.16 -18.47
N TRP A 73 1.95 1.12 -18.67
CA TRP A 73 1.61 2.39 -19.29
C TRP A 73 1.23 2.23 -20.76
N LEU A 74 1.92 1.41 -21.53
CA LEU A 74 1.63 1.24 -22.96
C LEU A 74 0.45 0.31 -23.23
N LEU A 75 0.38 -0.82 -22.51
CA LEU A 75 -0.49 -1.95 -22.82
C LEU A 75 -1.66 -2.07 -21.84
N GLY A 76 -1.58 -1.44 -20.67
CA GLY A 76 -2.53 -1.62 -19.56
C GLY A 76 -2.31 -2.90 -18.74
N TYR A 77 -1.32 -3.71 -19.10
CA TYR A 77 -1.05 -5.01 -18.48
C TYR A 77 0.45 -5.27 -18.33
N GLU A 78 0.79 -6.10 -17.37
CA GLU A 78 2.14 -6.67 -17.24
C GLU A 78 2.25 -7.97 -18.04
N LEU A 79 3.26 -8.07 -18.89
CA LEU A 79 3.57 -9.23 -19.69
C LEU A 79 4.94 -9.77 -19.27
N THR A 80 4.94 -10.75 -18.36
CA THR A 80 6.16 -11.49 -17.98
C THR A 80 6.80 -12.20 -19.17
N ASP A 81 8.04 -12.64 -19.06
CA ASP A 81 8.73 -13.41 -20.11
C ASP A 81 8.56 -12.79 -21.53
N THR A 82 8.68 -11.46 -21.60
CA THR A 82 8.43 -10.66 -22.81
C THR A 82 9.55 -9.65 -23.00
N ILE A 83 10.04 -9.55 -24.24
CA ILE A 83 10.99 -8.51 -24.67
C ILE A 83 10.25 -7.55 -25.57
N MET A 84 10.36 -6.25 -25.26
CA MET A 84 9.95 -5.16 -26.12
C MET A 84 11.21 -4.43 -26.60
N LEU A 85 11.32 -4.25 -27.91
CA LEU A 85 12.43 -3.55 -28.55
C LEU A 85 11.87 -2.45 -29.45
N LEU A 86 12.26 -1.21 -29.17
CA LEU A 86 11.89 -0.04 -29.95
C LEU A 86 13.07 0.35 -30.83
N THR A 87 12.88 0.32 -32.14
CA THR A 87 13.83 0.83 -33.14
C THR A 87 13.23 2.04 -33.84
N VAL A 88 13.99 2.74 -34.70
CA VAL A 88 13.44 3.87 -35.45
C VAL A 88 12.38 3.46 -36.48
N ASP A 89 12.46 2.23 -36.99
CA ASP A 89 11.64 1.74 -38.11
C ASP A 89 10.62 0.68 -37.72
N ALA A 90 10.72 0.10 -36.51
CA ALA A 90 9.78 -0.91 -36.03
C ALA A 90 9.77 -1.05 -34.49
N ILE A 91 8.64 -1.53 -33.97
CA ILE A 91 8.43 -1.92 -32.57
C ILE A 91 8.31 -3.43 -32.52
N HIS A 92 9.28 -4.11 -31.90
CA HIS A 92 9.30 -5.56 -31.83
C HIS A 92 8.83 -6.04 -30.46
N PHE A 93 7.93 -7.03 -30.45
CA PHE A 93 7.58 -7.78 -29.25
C PHE A 93 7.93 -9.25 -29.43
N LEU A 94 8.67 -9.83 -28.48
CA LEU A 94 8.92 -11.26 -28.41
C LEU A 94 8.28 -11.82 -27.14
N ALA A 95 7.28 -12.68 -27.30
CA ALA A 95 6.52 -13.25 -26.19
C ALA A 95 5.94 -14.65 -26.54
N SER A 96 5.28 -15.28 -25.57
CA SER A 96 4.59 -16.56 -25.80
C SER A 96 3.42 -16.39 -26.78
N LYS A 97 3.03 -17.48 -27.46
CA LYS A 97 1.92 -17.49 -28.44
C LYS A 97 0.64 -16.82 -27.93
N LYS A 98 0.26 -17.05 -26.67
CA LYS A 98 -0.94 -16.42 -26.06
C LYS A 98 -0.80 -14.91 -25.91
N LYS A 99 0.38 -14.42 -25.53
CA LYS A 99 0.66 -12.98 -25.36
C LYS A 99 0.74 -12.27 -26.72
N ILE A 100 1.31 -12.94 -27.73
CA ILE A 100 1.31 -12.44 -29.10
C ILE A 100 -0.12 -12.34 -29.65
N GLU A 101 -0.99 -13.32 -29.40
CA GLU A 101 -2.40 -13.21 -29.81
C GLU A 101 -3.10 -12.00 -29.17
N PHE A 102 -2.80 -11.69 -27.91
CA PHE A 102 -3.27 -10.47 -27.26
C PHE A 102 -2.73 -9.19 -27.94
N LEU A 103 -1.43 -9.17 -28.28
CA LEU A 103 -0.75 -8.03 -28.92
C LEU A 103 -1.13 -7.82 -30.39
N ARG A 104 -1.70 -8.82 -31.08
CA ARG A 104 -2.20 -8.65 -32.47
C ARG A 104 -3.21 -7.52 -32.63
N GLN A 105 -3.84 -7.11 -31.54
CA GLN A 105 -4.74 -5.96 -31.51
C GLN A 105 -4.08 -4.64 -31.95
N ILE A 106 -2.76 -4.50 -31.76
CA ILE A 106 -1.97 -3.31 -32.12
C ILE A 106 -0.96 -3.59 -33.26
N GLU A 107 -1.04 -4.76 -33.90
CA GLU A 107 -0.17 -5.09 -35.03
C GLU A 107 -0.51 -4.20 -36.23
N THR A 108 0.52 -3.57 -36.79
CA THR A 108 0.38 -2.63 -37.91
C THR A 108 1.44 -2.90 -38.96
N ASN A 109 1.04 -2.84 -40.23
CA ASN A 109 1.94 -3.10 -41.37
C ASN A 109 2.63 -1.84 -41.90
N LYS A 110 2.29 -0.67 -41.35
CA LYS A 110 2.80 0.66 -41.74
C LYS A 110 2.79 1.57 -40.52
N ASP A 111 3.50 2.68 -40.63
CA ASP A 111 3.47 3.76 -39.66
C ASP A 111 2.03 4.22 -39.39
N GLU A 112 1.70 4.32 -38.10
CA GLU A 112 0.41 4.82 -37.64
C GLU A 112 0.67 5.98 -36.67
N ASN A 113 0.17 7.18 -36.98
CA ASN A 113 0.31 8.36 -36.12
C ASN A 113 1.77 8.75 -35.76
N ASP A 114 2.73 8.59 -36.68
CA ASP A 114 4.18 8.78 -36.47
C ASP A 114 4.84 7.72 -35.56
N VAL A 115 4.13 6.61 -35.31
CA VAL A 115 4.62 5.44 -34.59
C VAL A 115 4.99 4.35 -35.59
N PRO A 116 6.20 3.74 -35.50
CA PRO A 116 6.61 2.68 -36.40
C PRO A 116 5.73 1.43 -36.33
N PRO A 117 5.73 0.57 -37.37
CA PRO A 117 4.97 -0.68 -37.38
C PRO A 117 5.33 -1.61 -36.21
N VAL A 118 4.31 -2.30 -35.71
CA VAL A 118 4.47 -3.30 -34.64
C VAL A 118 4.71 -4.68 -35.25
N VAL A 119 5.85 -5.28 -34.93
CA VAL A 119 6.29 -6.60 -35.40
C VAL A 119 6.28 -7.60 -34.24
N LEU A 120 5.56 -8.71 -34.43
CA LEU A 120 5.31 -9.69 -33.39
C LEU A 120 6.11 -10.99 -33.62
N HIS A 121 6.87 -11.40 -32.62
CA HIS A 121 7.71 -12.60 -32.62
C HIS A 121 7.18 -13.60 -31.60
N VAL A 122 6.84 -14.80 -32.05
CA VAL A 122 6.41 -15.88 -31.15
C VAL A 122 7.65 -16.60 -30.64
N ARG A 123 7.74 -16.76 -29.33
CA ARG A 123 8.83 -17.52 -28.71
C ARG A 123 8.92 -18.94 -29.24
N ASP A 124 10.12 -19.35 -29.61
CA ASP A 124 10.46 -20.68 -30.08
C ASP A 124 11.27 -21.41 -28.99
N ARG A 125 10.66 -22.42 -28.39
CA ARG A 125 11.30 -23.22 -27.33
C ARG A 125 12.20 -24.31 -27.88
N SER A 126 12.15 -24.59 -29.19
CA SER A 126 12.94 -25.67 -29.80
C SER A 126 14.42 -25.29 -29.97
N ASP A 127 14.71 -24.00 -30.14
CA ASP A 127 16.07 -23.47 -30.29
C ASP A 127 16.49 -22.53 -29.14
N ASP A 128 15.71 -22.49 -28.06
CA ASP A 128 15.85 -21.54 -26.95
C ASP A 128 15.83 -20.07 -27.40
N ASP A 129 14.93 -19.73 -28.32
CA ASP A 129 14.73 -18.39 -28.87
C ASP A 129 15.96 -17.81 -29.62
N LYS A 130 16.96 -18.63 -29.99
CA LYS A 130 18.21 -18.16 -30.62
C LYS A 130 17.96 -17.43 -31.94
N GLY A 131 17.07 -17.95 -32.80
CA GLY A 131 16.68 -17.30 -34.04
C GLY A 131 16.00 -15.94 -33.80
N ASN A 132 15.10 -15.89 -32.82
CA ASN A 132 14.40 -14.66 -32.42
C ASN A 132 15.37 -13.62 -31.85
N PHE A 133 16.29 -14.02 -30.96
CA PHE A 133 17.30 -13.12 -30.41
C PHE A 133 18.21 -12.55 -31.49
N LYS A 134 18.62 -13.37 -32.45
CA LYS A 134 19.39 -12.89 -33.61
C LYS A 134 18.61 -11.85 -34.40
N ALA A 135 17.34 -12.10 -34.70
CA ALA A 135 16.49 -11.15 -35.43
C ALA A 135 16.34 -9.80 -34.69
N LEU A 136 16.16 -9.83 -33.36
CA LEU A 136 16.11 -8.61 -32.55
C LEU A 136 17.45 -7.87 -32.50
N ILE A 137 18.58 -8.59 -32.42
CA ILE A 137 19.92 -8.02 -32.48
C ILE A 137 20.18 -7.37 -33.84
N ASP A 138 19.80 -8.03 -34.93
CA ASP A 138 19.92 -7.50 -36.28
C ASP A 138 19.07 -6.23 -36.44
N ALA A 139 17.87 -6.19 -35.82
CA ALA A 139 17.05 -4.98 -35.77
C ALA A 139 17.70 -3.84 -34.96
N ILE A 140 18.36 -4.13 -33.83
CA ILE A 140 19.16 -3.14 -33.09
C ILE A 140 20.26 -2.56 -33.99
N LYS A 141 21.03 -3.42 -34.65
CA LYS A 141 22.13 -3.02 -35.54
C LYS A 141 21.67 -2.21 -36.75
N GLY A 142 20.46 -2.48 -37.25
CA GLY A 142 19.83 -1.71 -38.33
C GLY A 142 19.26 -0.36 -37.89
N SER A 143 19.03 -0.15 -36.59
CA SER A 143 18.42 1.07 -36.07
C SER A 143 19.46 2.18 -35.90
N LYS A 144 19.26 3.34 -36.55
CA LYS A 144 20.21 4.48 -36.54
C LYS A 144 21.65 4.03 -36.80
N LYS A 145 22.57 4.18 -35.83
CA LYS A 145 23.98 3.75 -35.95
C LYS A 145 24.21 2.32 -35.46
N GLY A 146 23.23 1.71 -34.79
CA GLY A 146 23.28 0.34 -34.29
C GLY A 146 24.33 0.08 -33.21
N LYS A 147 24.72 1.10 -32.42
CA LYS A 147 25.79 0.98 -31.42
C LYS A 147 25.32 1.17 -29.99
N THR A 148 24.38 2.09 -29.76
CA THR A 148 23.97 2.52 -28.41
C THR A 148 22.61 1.93 -28.05
N LEU A 149 22.56 1.08 -27.03
CA LEU A 149 21.34 0.43 -26.56
C LEU A 149 20.86 1.09 -25.25
N GLY A 150 19.63 1.62 -25.27
CA GLY A 150 18.96 2.16 -24.10
C GLY A 150 18.33 1.05 -23.27
N LEU A 151 18.68 0.98 -21.99
CA LEU A 151 18.23 -0.05 -21.06
C LEU A 151 17.76 0.56 -19.72
N PHE A 152 17.03 -0.23 -18.95
CA PHE A 152 16.74 0.05 -17.54
C PHE A 152 17.73 -0.73 -16.67
N THR A 153 18.84 -0.11 -16.29
CA THR A 153 20.00 -0.82 -15.70
C THR A 153 19.74 -1.45 -14.34
N LYS A 154 18.69 -1.01 -13.64
CA LYS A 154 18.26 -1.57 -12.35
C LYS A 154 17.30 -2.75 -12.49
N ASP A 155 16.74 -2.97 -13.67
CA ASP A 155 15.81 -4.07 -13.90
C ASP A 155 16.62 -5.36 -14.16
N ASN A 156 16.56 -6.31 -13.23
CA ASN A 156 17.33 -7.54 -13.31
C ASN A 156 16.47 -8.77 -12.99
N TYR A 157 15.54 -9.08 -13.89
CA TYR A 157 14.66 -10.23 -13.75
C TYR A 157 15.42 -11.56 -13.81
N PRO A 158 15.07 -12.55 -12.95
CA PRO A 158 15.61 -13.90 -13.01
C PRO A 158 14.99 -14.69 -14.19
N GLY A 159 15.37 -15.96 -14.30
CA GLY A 159 14.78 -16.91 -15.25
C GLY A 159 15.62 -17.15 -16.50
N GLN A 160 15.50 -18.36 -17.06
CA GLN A 160 16.30 -18.84 -18.20
C GLN A 160 16.16 -17.93 -19.43
N PHE A 161 14.94 -17.48 -19.73
CA PHE A 161 14.66 -16.61 -20.88
C PHE A 161 15.39 -15.26 -20.77
N MET A 162 15.33 -14.61 -19.60
CA MET A 162 16.02 -13.34 -19.35
C MET A 162 17.54 -13.49 -19.33
N VAL A 163 18.06 -14.59 -18.75
CA VAL A 163 19.50 -14.89 -18.75
C VAL A 163 20.01 -15.13 -20.17
N ALA A 164 19.26 -15.85 -21.00
CA ALA A 164 19.62 -16.10 -22.39
C ALA A 164 19.65 -14.80 -23.21
N TRP A 165 18.65 -13.93 -23.06
CA TRP A 165 18.62 -12.63 -23.72
C TRP A 165 19.81 -11.73 -23.35
N ARG A 166 20.08 -11.57 -22.04
CA ARG A 166 21.24 -10.81 -21.57
C ARG A 166 22.56 -11.39 -22.10
N SER A 167 22.66 -12.71 -22.18
CA SER A 167 23.85 -13.39 -22.70
C SER A 167 24.02 -13.20 -24.21
N ALA A 168 22.92 -13.10 -24.97
CA ALA A 168 22.95 -12.78 -26.40
C ALA A 168 23.43 -11.33 -26.62
N LEU A 169 22.83 -10.35 -25.91
CA LEU A 169 23.24 -8.95 -25.99
C LEU A 169 24.71 -8.72 -25.61
N LYS A 170 25.22 -9.43 -24.60
CA LYS A 170 26.61 -9.27 -24.13
C LYS A 170 27.65 -9.61 -25.21
N LYS A 171 27.29 -10.42 -26.23
CA LYS A 171 28.20 -10.81 -27.33
C LYS A 171 28.35 -9.72 -28.40
N GLU A 172 27.46 -8.74 -28.43
CA GLU A 172 27.35 -7.76 -29.53
C GLU A 172 28.07 -6.44 -29.25
N GLU A 173 28.72 -6.30 -28.08
CA GLU A 173 29.52 -5.13 -27.68
C GLU A 173 28.82 -3.76 -27.81
N PHE A 174 27.49 -3.72 -27.64
CA PHE A 174 26.74 -2.47 -27.63
C PHE A 174 27.14 -1.56 -26.45
N GLU A 175 27.16 -0.25 -26.69
CA GLU A 175 27.24 0.76 -25.63
C GLU A 175 25.89 0.85 -24.93
N ASN A 176 25.83 0.41 -23.67
CA ASN A 176 24.60 0.44 -22.89
C ASN A 176 24.45 1.77 -22.16
N LEU A 177 23.29 2.42 -22.34
CA LEU A 177 22.94 3.66 -21.65
C LEU A 177 21.70 3.47 -20.78
N ASP A 178 21.76 3.91 -19.53
CA ASP A 178 20.56 3.96 -18.68
C ASP A 178 19.62 5.07 -19.15
N ILE A 179 18.38 4.70 -19.48
CA ILE A 179 17.34 5.64 -19.94
C ILE A 179 16.21 5.82 -18.91
N SER A 180 16.39 5.29 -17.70
CA SER A 180 15.34 5.21 -16.68
C SER A 180 14.77 6.59 -16.33
N ALA A 181 15.65 7.60 -16.18
CA ALA A 181 15.25 8.97 -15.83
C ALA A 181 14.47 9.65 -16.96
N ALA A 182 14.93 9.49 -18.21
CA ALA A 182 14.29 10.09 -19.38
C ALA A 182 12.89 9.50 -19.60
N ILE A 183 12.74 8.17 -19.51
CA ILE A 183 11.45 7.50 -19.64
C ILE A 183 10.51 7.89 -18.49
N ALA A 184 11.00 7.96 -17.25
CA ALA A 184 10.21 8.46 -16.12
C ALA A 184 9.65 9.85 -16.38
N TYR A 185 10.47 10.77 -16.89
CA TYR A 185 10.05 12.13 -17.20
C TYR A 185 9.05 12.20 -18.35
N ILE A 186 9.22 11.34 -19.38
CA ILE A 186 8.25 11.16 -20.46
C ILE A 186 6.92 10.66 -19.92
N MET A 187 6.89 9.73 -18.96
CA MET A 187 5.66 9.14 -18.38
C MET A 187 5.03 9.97 -17.24
N ALA A 188 5.72 11.02 -16.77
CA ALA A 188 5.34 11.72 -15.54
C ALA A 188 3.99 12.47 -15.64
N PRO A 189 3.71 13.29 -16.68
CA PRO A 189 2.37 13.85 -16.89
C PRO A 189 1.33 12.77 -17.19
N LYS A 190 0.25 12.74 -16.41
CA LYS A 190 -0.85 11.76 -16.47
C LYS A 190 -1.98 12.24 -17.37
N GLU A 191 -2.58 11.32 -18.13
CA GLU A 191 -3.83 11.52 -18.86
C GLU A 191 -5.03 11.55 -17.90
N ASP A 192 -6.17 12.08 -18.33
CA ASP A 192 -7.38 12.20 -17.50
C ASP A 192 -7.86 10.84 -16.94
N SER A 193 -7.72 9.76 -17.72
CA SER A 193 -8.06 8.41 -17.29
C SER A 193 -7.11 7.88 -16.20
N GLU A 194 -5.82 8.22 -16.29
CA GLU A 194 -4.80 7.89 -15.29
C GLU A 194 -5.04 8.70 -14.00
N ILE A 195 -5.38 9.99 -14.12
CA ILE A 195 -5.73 10.86 -12.99
C ILE A 195 -6.99 10.34 -12.28
N LEU A 196 -8.03 9.94 -13.03
CA LEU A 196 -9.24 9.36 -12.46
C LEU A 196 -8.95 8.07 -11.68
N THR A 197 -8.07 7.22 -12.22
CA THR A 197 -7.63 5.98 -11.57
C THR A 197 -6.82 6.27 -10.30
N THR A 198 -5.93 7.26 -10.37
CA THR A 198 -5.14 7.73 -9.21
C THR A 198 -6.04 8.33 -8.12
N LYS A 199 -7.07 9.09 -8.49
CA LYS A 199 -8.07 9.61 -7.53
C LYS A 199 -8.80 8.48 -6.81
N LYS A 200 -9.16 7.40 -7.51
CA LYS A 200 -9.74 6.20 -6.89
C LYS A 200 -8.77 5.55 -5.89
N ALA A 201 -7.49 5.40 -6.25
CA ALA A 201 -6.47 4.93 -5.32
C ALA A 201 -6.37 5.83 -4.07
N CYS A 202 -6.39 7.16 -4.26
CA CYS A 202 -6.36 8.12 -3.15
C CYS A 202 -7.57 7.98 -2.23
N LEU A 203 -8.77 7.78 -2.78
CA LEU A 203 -9.98 7.54 -2.00
C LEU A 203 -9.87 6.28 -1.16
N VAL A 204 -9.35 5.18 -1.71
CA VAL A 204 -9.10 3.94 -0.96
C VAL A 204 -8.15 4.21 0.22
N SER A 205 -7.01 4.90 -0.03
CA SER A 205 -6.06 5.27 1.04
C SER A 205 -6.72 6.09 2.15
N VAL A 206 -7.52 7.08 1.77
CA VAL A 206 -8.24 7.95 2.72
C VAL A 206 -9.28 7.18 3.52
N ASP A 207 -10.02 6.27 2.87
CA ASP A 207 -11.05 5.46 3.49
C ASP A 207 -10.46 4.47 4.49
N VAL A 208 -9.40 3.74 4.12
CA VAL A 208 -8.72 2.81 5.03
C VAL A 208 -8.08 3.55 6.20
N PHE A 209 -7.48 4.72 5.96
CA PHE A 209 -6.95 5.54 7.03
C PHE A 209 -8.05 5.97 8.02
N ASN A 210 -9.15 6.55 7.53
CA ASN A 210 -10.17 7.16 8.38
C ASN A 210 -11.10 6.14 9.03
N LYS A 211 -11.55 5.12 8.29
CA LYS A 211 -12.60 4.18 8.73
C LYS A 211 -12.03 2.92 9.42
N TYR A 212 -10.72 2.69 9.30
CA TYR A 212 -10.06 1.53 9.92
C TYR A 212 -8.91 1.95 10.81
N LEU A 213 -7.80 2.44 10.24
CA LEU A 213 -6.56 2.62 11.02
C LEU A 213 -6.74 3.63 12.16
N LYS A 214 -7.36 4.77 11.88
CA LYS A 214 -7.63 5.80 12.89
C LYS A 214 -8.53 5.25 14.00
N ASP A 215 -9.62 4.57 13.65
CA ASP A 215 -10.57 3.99 14.60
C ASP A 215 -9.91 2.91 15.46
N GLN A 216 -9.08 2.06 14.87
CA GLN A 216 -8.32 1.04 15.62
C GLN A 216 -7.32 1.67 16.59
N ILE A 217 -6.61 2.73 16.18
CA ILE A 217 -5.70 3.44 17.08
C ILE A 217 -6.46 4.12 18.22
N MET A 218 -7.61 4.73 17.95
CA MET A 218 -8.47 5.32 18.99
C MET A 218 -8.95 4.26 19.99
N GLU A 219 -9.45 3.12 19.52
CA GLU A 219 -9.89 2.02 20.40
C GLU A 219 -8.73 1.47 21.26
N ILE A 220 -7.53 1.39 20.69
CA ILE A 220 -6.33 0.95 21.41
C ILE A 220 -5.96 1.92 22.53
N ILE A 221 -6.04 3.22 22.26
CA ILE A 221 -5.78 4.28 23.24
C ILE A 221 -6.84 4.25 24.34
N ASP A 222 -8.12 4.28 23.98
CA ASP A 222 -9.25 4.34 24.91
C ASP A 222 -9.31 3.11 25.84
N SER A 223 -8.84 1.95 25.37
CA SER A 223 -8.83 0.70 26.13
C SER A 223 -7.46 0.34 26.73
N ASP A 224 -6.46 1.23 26.65
CA ASP A 224 -5.07 1.00 27.05
C ASP A 224 -4.50 -0.37 26.57
N LYS A 225 -4.78 -0.71 25.30
CA LYS A 225 -4.39 -2.01 24.73
C LYS A 225 -2.93 -1.99 24.30
N LYS A 226 -2.21 -3.09 24.58
CA LYS A 226 -0.84 -3.29 24.12
C LYS A 226 -0.82 -3.98 22.75
N VAL A 227 -0.74 -3.20 21.69
CA VAL A 227 -0.70 -3.70 20.30
C VAL A 227 0.63 -3.32 19.63
N LYS A 228 1.22 -4.25 18.88
CA LYS A 228 2.47 -4.00 18.15
C LYS A 228 2.22 -3.23 16.84
N HIS A 229 3.16 -2.39 16.43
CA HIS A 229 3.07 -1.67 15.15
C HIS A 229 2.82 -2.61 13.96
N ILE A 230 3.57 -3.71 13.86
CA ILE A 230 3.39 -4.71 12.79
C ILE A 230 1.98 -5.33 12.77
N LYS A 231 1.32 -5.47 13.92
CA LYS A 231 -0.04 -6.03 13.99
C LYS A 231 -1.08 -5.05 13.46
N LEU A 232 -0.90 -3.76 13.71
CA LEU A 232 -1.71 -2.72 13.07
C LEU A 232 -1.49 -2.68 11.56
N ALA A 233 -0.25 -2.84 11.11
CA ALA A 233 0.07 -2.86 9.68
C ALA A 233 -0.59 -4.03 8.95
N GLU A 234 -0.49 -5.26 9.48
CA GLU A 234 -1.20 -6.45 8.97
C GLU A 234 -2.72 -6.24 8.91
N GLY A 235 -3.27 -5.53 9.92
CA GLY A 235 -4.68 -5.16 9.95
C GLY A 235 -5.07 -4.23 8.79
N VAL A 236 -4.24 -3.24 8.48
CA VAL A 236 -4.43 -2.32 7.34
C VAL A 236 -4.40 -3.09 6.01
N GLU A 237 -3.47 -4.03 5.85
CA GLU A 237 -3.37 -4.88 4.67
C GLU A 237 -4.63 -5.74 4.48
N SER A 238 -5.23 -6.21 5.56
CA SER A 238 -6.51 -6.92 5.49
C SER A 238 -7.66 -5.98 5.13
N ALA A 239 -7.70 -4.79 5.73
CA ALA A 239 -8.78 -3.82 5.56
C ALA A 239 -8.86 -3.23 4.14
N ILE A 240 -7.75 -3.16 3.40
CA ILE A 240 -7.73 -2.56 2.05
C ILE A 240 -8.55 -3.34 1.01
N THR A 241 -8.79 -4.63 1.25
CA THR A 241 -9.60 -5.48 0.36
C THR A 241 -11.03 -5.69 0.88
N ASP A 242 -11.31 -5.24 2.11
CA ASP A 242 -12.60 -5.39 2.76
C ASP A 242 -13.57 -4.27 2.32
N LYS A 243 -14.68 -4.69 1.72
CA LYS A 243 -15.76 -3.83 1.22
C LYS A 243 -16.45 -3.02 2.33
N LYS A 244 -16.28 -3.40 3.59
CA LYS A 244 -16.73 -2.61 4.75
C LYS A 244 -16.04 -1.25 4.80
N TYR A 245 -14.74 -1.23 4.52
CA TYR A 245 -13.92 -0.01 4.62
C TYR A 245 -13.77 0.65 3.26
N VAL A 246 -13.62 -0.15 2.20
CA VAL A 246 -13.35 0.33 0.84
C VAL A 246 -14.60 0.26 -0.03
N SER A 247 -15.03 1.40 -0.57
CA SER A 247 -16.19 1.49 -1.47
C SER A 247 -15.87 2.25 -2.77
N GLY A 248 -16.72 2.09 -3.78
CA GLY A 248 -16.60 2.82 -5.06
C GLY A 248 -15.52 2.31 -6.02
N VAL A 249 -14.85 1.20 -5.68
CA VAL A 249 -13.84 0.54 -6.51
C VAL A 249 -14.01 -0.98 -6.51
N ASP A 250 -13.39 -1.63 -7.49
CA ASP A 250 -13.24 -3.09 -7.50
C ASP A 250 -12.06 -3.48 -6.62
N THR A 251 -12.34 -4.09 -5.46
CA THR A 251 -11.31 -4.45 -4.47
C THR A 251 -10.37 -5.55 -4.95
N SER A 252 -10.71 -6.30 -6.01
CA SER A 252 -9.79 -7.27 -6.63
C SER A 252 -8.67 -6.61 -7.46
N GLN A 253 -8.76 -5.30 -7.68
CA GLN A 253 -7.80 -4.48 -8.41
C GLN A 253 -7.10 -3.48 -7.48
N VAL A 254 -7.19 -3.70 -6.17
CA VAL A 254 -6.60 -2.86 -5.13
C VAL A 254 -5.51 -3.65 -4.42
N ASP A 255 -4.32 -3.07 -4.37
CA ASP A 255 -3.17 -3.58 -3.62
C ASP A 255 -2.60 -2.48 -2.70
N MET A 256 -1.73 -2.86 -1.77
CA MET A 256 -0.92 -1.90 -1.01
C MET A 256 0.27 -1.45 -1.87
N CYS A 257 0.58 -0.16 -1.83
CA CYS A 257 1.79 0.37 -2.49
C CYS A 257 3.06 -0.14 -1.81
N TYR A 258 2.98 -0.32 -0.49
CA TYR A 258 4.01 -0.81 0.42
C TYR A 258 3.31 -1.23 1.73
N PRO A 259 3.88 -2.13 2.56
CA PRO A 259 3.33 -2.48 3.87
C PRO A 259 3.10 -1.23 4.72
N ALA A 260 1.93 -1.12 5.38
CA ALA A 260 1.62 0.07 6.16
C ALA A 260 2.69 0.33 7.24
N ILE A 261 3.08 1.60 7.40
CA ILE A 261 4.14 2.02 8.30
C ILE A 261 3.51 2.77 9.47
N ILE A 262 3.56 2.17 10.65
CA ILE A 262 3.17 2.77 11.92
C ILE A 262 4.42 2.89 12.79
N GLN A 263 4.69 4.08 13.31
CA GLN A 263 5.85 4.38 14.14
C GLN A 263 5.45 5.21 15.35
N SER A 264 5.95 4.86 16.53
CA SER A 264 5.77 5.62 17.77
C SER A 264 6.89 5.30 18.76
N GLY A 265 6.91 5.99 19.91
CA GLY A 265 7.75 5.64 21.06
C GLY A 265 9.25 5.85 20.85
N GLY A 266 9.64 6.97 20.23
CA GLY A 266 11.06 7.32 20.04
C GLY A 266 11.73 6.65 18.84
N HIS A 267 11.07 5.71 18.17
CA HIS A 267 11.61 4.94 17.06
C HIS A 267 11.01 5.39 15.72
N TYR A 268 11.58 6.44 15.13
CA TYR A 268 11.09 7.02 13.88
C TYR A 268 12.11 6.93 12.76
N ASN A 269 11.64 6.55 11.57
CA ASN A 269 12.40 6.61 10.34
C ASN A 269 11.46 7.03 9.21
N LEU A 270 11.49 8.32 8.87
CA LEU A 270 10.56 8.96 7.93
C LEU A 270 10.95 8.63 6.47
N LYS A 271 10.88 7.35 6.12
CA LYS A 271 11.16 6.80 4.79
C LYS A 271 10.15 5.71 4.47
N PHE A 272 9.73 5.63 3.22
CA PHE A 272 8.77 4.60 2.77
C PHE A 272 9.40 3.23 2.47
N SER A 273 10.71 3.08 2.68
CA SER A 273 11.44 1.82 2.48
C SER A 273 11.59 1.00 3.77
N VAL A 274 10.99 1.45 4.86
CA VAL A 274 11.02 0.74 6.15
C VAL A 274 9.70 0.04 6.38
N VAL A 275 9.69 -0.90 7.33
CA VAL A 275 8.50 -1.64 7.74
C VAL A 275 8.16 -1.30 9.19
N SER A 276 6.89 -1.47 9.54
CA SER A 276 6.44 -1.40 10.94
C SER A 276 7.19 -2.41 11.80
N ASP A 277 7.69 -1.97 12.95
CA ASP A 277 8.50 -2.80 13.84
C ASP A 277 7.64 -3.67 14.78
N LYS A 278 8.30 -4.41 15.69
CA LYS A 278 7.65 -5.28 16.67
C LYS A 278 7.44 -4.60 18.03
N ASN A 279 7.71 -3.31 18.15
CA ASN A 279 7.48 -2.53 19.37
C ASN A 279 5.99 -2.31 19.59
N VAL A 280 5.61 -2.11 20.85
CA VAL A 280 4.23 -1.79 21.24
C VAL A 280 3.97 -0.31 20.91
N LEU A 281 2.76 -0.03 20.44
CA LEU A 281 2.28 1.33 20.17
C LEU A 281 2.36 2.16 21.46
N HIS A 282 3.08 3.27 21.39
CA HIS A 282 3.19 4.26 22.45
C HIS A 282 2.29 5.46 22.14
N PHE A 283 1.56 5.96 23.15
CA PHE A 283 0.54 7.02 23.01
C PHE A 283 1.14 8.44 23.04
N GLY A 284 2.33 8.59 22.45
CA GLY A 284 2.93 9.89 22.15
C GLY A 284 2.64 10.24 20.69
N SER A 285 3.66 10.66 19.95
CA SER A 285 3.49 10.90 18.51
C SER A 285 3.41 9.61 17.71
N ILE A 286 2.31 9.39 16.99
CA ILE A 286 2.08 8.19 16.19
C ILE A 286 2.08 8.58 14.70
N VAL A 287 3.12 8.20 13.97
CA VAL A 287 3.23 8.44 12.52
C VAL A 287 2.65 7.23 11.78
N CYS A 288 1.65 7.49 10.94
CA CYS A 288 0.99 6.51 10.09
C CYS A 288 1.19 6.86 8.62
N SER A 289 1.75 5.93 7.84
CA SER A 289 1.88 6.04 6.38
C SER A 289 1.28 4.81 5.71
N LEU A 290 0.39 5.03 4.75
CA LEU A 290 -0.16 3.98 3.92
C LEU A 290 -0.50 4.52 2.53
N GLY A 291 -0.56 3.63 1.55
CA GLY A 291 -0.92 3.98 0.19
C GLY A 291 -1.55 2.80 -0.53
N ALA A 292 -2.71 3.03 -1.13
CA ALA A 292 -3.39 2.06 -1.99
C ALA A 292 -2.92 2.23 -3.44
N ARG A 293 -2.79 1.10 -4.13
CA ARG A 293 -2.52 0.99 -5.57
C ARG A 293 -3.78 0.44 -6.23
N TYR A 294 -4.41 1.22 -7.10
CA TYR A 294 -5.63 0.79 -7.80
C TYR A 294 -5.36 0.71 -9.30
N LYS A 295 -5.62 -0.46 -9.90
CA LYS A 295 -5.29 -0.74 -11.32
C LYS A 295 -3.86 -0.30 -11.67
N SER A 296 -2.91 -0.68 -10.81
CA SER A 296 -1.49 -0.34 -10.87
C SER A 296 -1.09 1.12 -10.57
N TYR A 297 -2.01 2.08 -10.40
CA TYR A 297 -1.66 3.47 -10.05
C TYR A 297 -1.62 3.66 -8.53
N CYS A 298 -0.49 4.16 -8.05
CA CYS A 298 -0.21 4.39 -6.65
C CYS A 298 -0.85 5.68 -6.11
N SER A 299 -1.10 5.66 -4.81
CA SER A 299 -1.44 6.83 -4.01
C SER A 299 -0.71 6.76 -2.67
N ASN A 300 -0.70 7.85 -1.93
CA ASN A 300 -0.08 7.91 -0.62
C ASN A 300 -0.76 8.91 0.30
N ILE A 301 -0.90 8.55 1.58
CA ILE A 301 -1.28 9.44 2.67
C ILE A 301 -0.36 9.21 3.87
N VAL A 302 0.07 10.30 4.49
CA VAL A 302 0.82 10.27 5.75
C VAL A 302 0.16 11.20 6.75
N ARG A 303 -0.09 10.71 7.97
CA ARG A 303 -0.63 11.51 9.06
C ARG A 303 0.11 11.19 10.35
N THR A 304 0.28 12.21 11.18
CA THR A 304 0.69 12.03 12.57
C THR A 304 -0.53 12.18 13.45
N LEU A 305 -0.83 11.18 14.27
CA LEU A 305 -1.80 11.26 15.35
C LEU A 305 -1.06 11.70 16.62
N LEU A 306 -1.76 12.38 17.52
CA LEU A 306 -1.21 12.85 18.82
C LEU A 306 0.06 13.71 18.66
N GLY A 307 -0.11 15.00 18.35
CA GLY A 307 1.00 15.97 18.27
C GLY A 307 0.62 17.26 17.53
N ASN A 308 1.24 18.38 17.89
CA ASN A 308 0.99 19.64 17.20
C ASN A 308 1.87 19.77 15.95
N TYR A 309 1.30 19.40 14.80
CA TYR A 309 1.97 19.49 13.50
C TYR A 309 1.43 20.62 12.62
N THR A 310 0.75 21.64 13.19
CA THR A 310 0.20 22.78 12.43
C THR A 310 1.23 23.43 11.51
N PHE A 311 2.47 23.55 11.99
CA PHE A 311 3.57 24.09 11.19
C PHE A 311 3.88 23.26 9.94
N LEU A 312 3.86 21.92 10.04
CA LEU A 312 4.07 21.04 8.89
C LEU A 312 2.96 21.21 7.85
N VAL A 313 1.70 21.36 8.29
CA VAL A 313 0.58 21.62 7.37
C VAL A 313 0.81 22.92 6.60
N ASN A 314 1.23 23.98 7.28
CA ASN A 314 1.51 25.26 6.62
C ASN A 314 2.69 25.16 5.64
N LEU A 315 3.76 24.44 6.00
CA LEU A 315 4.90 24.18 5.11
C LEU A 315 4.46 23.38 3.87
N GLU A 316 3.63 22.36 4.04
CA GLU A 316 3.08 21.59 2.93
C GLU A 316 2.21 22.46 2.01
N GLU A 317 1.36 23.33 2.57
CA GLU A 317 0.56 24.28 1.79
C GLU A 317 1.45 25.24 0.98
N GLU A 318 2.58 25.69 1.53
CA GLU A 318 3.54 26.53 0.83
C GLU A 318 4.24 25.80 -0.32
N LEU A 319 4.62 24.53 -0.11
CA LEU A 319 5.16 23.67 -1.16
C LEU A 319 4.15 23.46 -2.29
N LEU A 320 2.88 23.21 -1.97
CA LEU A 320 1.82 23.02 -2.96
C LEU A 320 1.56 24.28 -3.80
N LYS A 321 1.71 25.48 -3.21
CA LYS A 321 1.62 26.75 -3.96
C LYS A 321 2.78 26.90 -4.94
N THR A 322 3.97 26.47 -4.56
CA THR A 322 5.18 26.60 -5.37
C THR A 322 5.27 25.52 -6.46
N LEU A 323 4.71 24.33 -6.19
CA LEU A 323 4.67 23.19 -7.09
C LEU A 323 3.65 23.42 -8.22
N GLN A 324 4.05 24.19 -9.23
CA GLN A 324 3.27 24.52 -10.41
C GLN A 324 4.01 24.10 -11.68
N ALA A 325 3.27 24.01 -12.79
CA ALA A 325 3.88 23.80 -14.10
C ALA A 325 4.92 24.90 -14.38
N GLY A 326 6.10 24.52 -14.86
CA GLY A 326 7.20 25.45 -15.14
C GLY A 326 8.20 25.64 -13.99
N THR A 327 7.91 25.19 -12.77
CA THR A 327 8.85 25.30 -11.64
C THR A 327 9.82 24.12 -11.61
N LYS A 328 11.12 24.37 -11.38
CA LYS A 328 12.10 23.30 -11.11
C LYS A 328 11.86 22.68 -9.74
N LEU A 329 12.04 21.36 -9.62
CA LEU A 329 11.84 20.66 -8.36
C LEU A 329 12.82 21.09 -7.25
N CYS A 330 14.03 21.55 -7.61
CA CYS A 330 14.96 22.16 -6.67
C CYS A 330 14.47 23.51 -6.12
N ASP A 331 13.78 24.31 -6.93
CA ASP A 331 13.26 25.62 -6.52
C ASP A 331 12.08 25.43 -5.56
N VAL A 332 11.22 24.43 -5.80
CA VAL A 332 10.16 24.01 -4.85
C VAL A 332 10.78 23.59 -3.51
N TYR A 333 11.87 22.80 -3.55
CA TYR A 333 12.59 22.41 -2.35
C TYR A 333 13.16 23.61 -1.59
N GLU A 334 13.82 24.53 -2.31
CA GLU A 334 14.43 25.71 -1.72
C GLU A 334 13.40 26.67 -1.11
N ALA A 335 12.24 26.84 -1.75
CA ALA A 335 11.11 27.58 -1.19
C ALA A 335 10.65 27.01 0.16
N GLY A 336 10.51 25.69 0.27
CA GLY A 336 10.17 25.03 1.54
C GLY A 336 11.23 25.25 2.62
N VAL A 337 12.52 25.09 2.29
CA VAL A 337 13.61 25.34 3.24
C VAL A 337 13.64 26.80 3.70
N ASN A 338 13.44 27.75 2.79
CA ASN A 338 13.42 29.17 3.10
C ASN A 338 12.23 29.55 3.98
N TYR A 339 11.06 28.94 3.76
CA TYR A 339 9.91 29.08 4.65
C TYR A 339 10.24 28.63 6.08
N VAL A 340 10.91 27.49 6.25
CA VAL A 340 11.31 27.01 7.60
C VAL A 340 12.35 27.93 8.23
N LYS A 341 13.37 28.37 7.48
CA LYS A 341 14.37 29.32 8.00
C LYS A 341 13.74 30.62 8.49
N LYS A 342 12.69 31.09 7.81
CA LYS A 342 11.98 32.32 8.17
C LYS A 342 11.11 32.14 9.41
N GLU A 343 10.31 31.08 9.46
CA GLU A 343 9.26 30.92 10.48
C GLU A 343 9.75 30.17 11.73
N LYS A 344 10.65 29.19 11.57
CA LYS A 344 11.23 28.36 12.65
C LYS A 344 12.67 27.92 12.34
N PRO A 345 13.67 28.81 12.46
CA PRO A 345 15.06 28.51 12.09
C PRO A 345 15.68 27.34 12.87
N ASP A 346 15.27 27.13 14.12
CA ASP A 346 15.89 26.15 15.05
C ASP A 346 15.60 24.68 14.68
N ILE A 347 14.72 24.41 13.73
CA ILE A 347 14.29 23.04 13.34
C ILE A 347 14.70 22.68 11.91
N VAL A 348 15.45 23.55 11.22
CA VAL A 348 15.87 23.33 9.83
C VAL A 348 16.69 22.05 9.69
N ASP A 349 17.55 21.74 10.65
CA ASP A 349 18.37 20.52 10.68
C ASP A 349 17.55 19.25 10.97
N LYS A 350 16.30 19.38 11.44
CA LYS A 350 15.38 18.27 11.73
C LYS A 350 14.54 17.86 10.53
N LEU A 351 14.54 18.65 9.46
CA LEU A 351 13.74 18.40 8.25
C LEU A 351 14.13 17.11 7.54
N THR A 352 13.15 16.48 6.89
CA THR A 352 13.41 15.44 5.90
C THR A 352 14.28 15.96 4.75
N LYS A 353 15.13 15.10 4.19
CA LYS A 353 16.11 15.48 3.16
C LYS A 353 15.50 15.91 1.81
N ASN A 354 14.22 15.62 1.61
CA ASN A 354 13.42 15.97 0.44
C ASN A 354 11.97 16.19 0.90
N PHE A 355 11.16 16.79 0.03
CA PHE A 355 9.75 17.08 0.32
C PHE A 355 8.77 16.25 -0.52
N GLY A 356 9.23 15.10 -1.02
CA GLY A 356 8.41 14.22 -1.84
C GLY A 356 9.03 13.81 -3.16
N PHE A 357 8.21 13.18 -3.99
CA PHE A 357 8.63 12.62 -5.29
C PHE A 357 7.43 12.42 -6.21
N ALA A 358 7.68 12.41 -7.52
CA ALA A 358 6.65 12.05 -8.48
C ALA A 358 6.24 10.59 -8.30
N MET A 359 4.97 10.31 -8.58
CA MET A 359 4.31 9.02 -8.38
C MET A 359 3.37 8.73 -9.55
N GLY A 360 3.11 7.45 -9.81
CA GLY A 360 2.23 7.00 -10.87
C GLY A 360 2.04 5.49 -10.78
N ILE A 361 2.38 4.78 -11.85
CA ILE A 361 2.44 3.31 -11.82
C ILE A 361 3.52 2.83 -10.83
N GLU A 362 4.63 3.57 -10.78
CA GLU A 362 5.64 3.43 -9.74
C GLU A 362 5.30 4.30 -8.55
N PHE A 363 5.46 3.73 -7.35
CA PHE A 363 5.24 4.46 -6.12
C PHE A 363 6.20 5.65 -5.99
N ARG A 364 7.48 5.48 -6.35
CA ARG A 364 8.51 6.51 -6.19
C ARG A 364 9.37 6.67 -7.44
N GLU A 365 9.25 7.81 -8.09
CA GLU A 365 10.15 8.21 -9.17
C GLU A 365 11.45 8.81 -8.64
N SER A 366 12.52 8.02 -8.64
CA SER A 366 13.80 8.42 -8.02
C SER A 366 14.51 9.59 -8.71
N SER A 367 14.26 9.82 -10.01
CA SER A 367 14.78 10.98 -10.76
C SER A 367 13.94 12.24 -10.60
N LEU A 368 12.74 12.15 -10.04
CA LEU A 368 11.77 13.26 -9.91
C LEU A 368 11.41 13.51 -8.44
N VAL A 369 12.45 13.62 -7.61
CA VAL A 369 12.34 13.94 -6.17
C VAL A 369 12.32 15.46 -5.98
N ILE A 370 11.46 15.97 -5.10
CA ILE A 370 11.48 17.38 -4.66
C ILE A 370 12.67 17.55 -3.70
N GLY A 371 13.84 17.82 -4.27
CA GLY A 371 15.11 17.85 -3.55
C GLY A 371 16.11 18.84 -4.14
N PRO A 372 17.21 19.13 -3.41
CA PRO A 372 18.08 20.26 -3.70
C PRO A 372 18.84 20.19 -5.02
N LYS A 373 18.92 19.01 -5.66
CA LYS A 373 19.71 18.77 -6.87
C LYS A 373 18.85 18.44 -8.09
N THR A 374 17.52 18.43 -7.95
CA THR A 374 16.63 17.97 -9.01
C THR A 374 16.23 19.14 -9.89
N THR A 375 16.90 19.28 -11.04
CA THR A 375 16.66 20.37 -12.00
C THR A 375 15.46 20.12 -12.93
N ALA A 376 14.86 18.94 -12.88
CA ALA A 376 13.67 18.61 -13.67
C ALA A 376 12.53 19.60 -13.39
N VAL A 377 11.83 19.99 -14.45
CA VAL A 377 10.72 20.95 -14.37
C VAL A 377 9.39 20.23 -14.19
N ALA A 378 8.61 20.65 -13.20
CA ALA A 378 7.27 20.17 -12.97
C ALA A 378 6.37 20.56 -14.15
N ARG A 379 5.51 19.63 -14.61
CA ARG A 379 4.58 19.85 -15.73
C ARG A 379 3.16 19.58 -15.28
N LYS A 380 2.21 20.28 -15.89
CA LYS A 380 0.78 20.06 -15.69
C LYS A 380 0.44 18.57 -15.79
N GLY A 381 -0.37 18.07 -14.85
CA GLY A 381 -0.80 16.67 -14.81
C GLY A 381 0.22 15.69 -14.23
N MET A 382 1.42 16.13 -13.83
CA MET A 382 2.28 15.29 -13.00
C MET A 382 1.64 15.10 -11.61
N VAL A 383 1.82 13.93 -11.03
CA VAL A 383 1.34 13.60 -9.68
C VAL A 383 2.53 13.37 -8.76
N PHE A 384 2.49 13.96 -7.57
CA PHE A 384 3.54 13.88 -6.55
C PHE A 384 2.95 13.35 -5.24
N ASN A 385 3.72 12.53 -4.54
CA ASN A 385 3.58 12.36 -3.10
C ASN A 385 4.35 13.51 -2.44
N VAL A 386 3.64 14.56 -2.02
CA VAL A 386 4.23 15.70 -1.30
C VAL A 386 4.22 15.36 0.18
N ASN A 387 5.38 15.36 0.82
CA ASN A 387 5.49 14.99 2.23
C ASN A 387 6.55 15.83 2.94
N VAL A 388 6.25 16.19 4.18
CA VAL A 388 7.10 17.04 5.03
C VAL A 388 7.21 16.40 6.39
N GLY A 389 8.45 16.26 6.88
CA GLY A 389 8.70 15.63 8.16
C GLY A 389 9.76 16.33 8.99
N LEU A 390 9.62 16.19 10.31
CA LEU A 390 10.61 16.56 11.30
C LEU A 390 10.95 15.33 12.12
N SER A 391 12.23 15.03 12.30
CA SER A 391 12.68 13.88 13.08
C SER A 391 13.70 14.30 14.14
N GLY A 392 13.76 13.55 15.25
CA GLY A 392 14.68 13.86 16.35
C GLY A 392 14.28 15.11 17.14
N LEU A 393 12.98 15.39 17.24
CA LEU A 393 12.45 16.43 18.12
C LEU A 393 12.48 15.92 19.56
N VAL A 394 12.69 16.82 20.52
CA VAL A 394 12.77 16.47 21.95
C VAL A 394 11.54 17.01 22.68
N ASN A 395 10.80 16.13 23.35
CA ASN A 395 9.76 16.48 24.30
C ASN A 395 10.35 16.52 25.70
N LYS A 396 10.47 17.72 26.28
CA LYS A 396 11.06 17.91 27.62
C LYS A 396 10.11 17.48 28.74
N ASP A 397 8.81 17.44 28.46
CA ASP A 397 7.76 17.20 29.45
C ASP A 397 7.41 15.71 29.58
N SER A 398 7.94 14.86 28.69
CA SER A 398 7.74 13.41 28.75
C SER A 398 8.52 12.79 29.93
N GLN A 399 7.80 12.03 30.74
CA GLN A 399 8.33 11.36 31.92
C GLN A 399 8.95 9.99 31.59
N ASP A 400 8.43 9.31 30.58
CA ASP A 400 8.90 8.02 30.09
C ASP A 400 10.03 8.20 29.05
N LYS A 401 10.71 7.12 28.67
CA LYS A 401 11.86 7.21 27.74
C LYS A 401 11.38 7.29 26.28
N GLU A 402 10.27 6.63 26.00
CA GLU A 402 9.65 6.43 24.70
C GLU A 402 9.04 7.73 24.16
N GLY A 403 8.57 8.63 25.02
CA GLY A 403 8.02 9.93 24.66
C GLY A 403 9.04 11.07 24.53
N LYS A 404 10.28 10.90 24.99
CA LYS A 404 11.32 11.96 24.98
C LYS A 404 11.73 12.40 23.60
N VAL A 405 11.77 11.48 22.65
CA VAL A 405 12.11 11.77 21.25
C VAL A 405 10.88 11.51 20.42
N TYR A 406 10.52 12.46 19.56
CA TYR A 406 9.38 12.30 18.66
C TYR A 406 9.69 12.77 17.24
N ALA A 407 8.82 12.42 16.32
CA ALA A 407 8.86 12.88 14.94
C ALA A 407 7.45 13.26 14.49
N LEU A 408 7.37 14.19 13.55
CA LEU A 408 6.12 14.58 12.91
C LEU A 408 6.27 14.33 11.41
N PHE A 409 5.24 13.78 10.78
CA PHE A 409 5.24 13.52 9.35
C PHE A 409 3.82 13.69 8.78
N VAL A 410 3.73 14.47 7.71
CA VAL A 410 2.49 14.73 6.97
C VAL A 410 2.77 14.58 5.49
N GLY A 411 1.81 14.07 4.75
CA GLY A 411 1.94 13.97 3.31
C GLY A 411 0.65 13.60 2.62
N ASP A 412 0.54 14.06 1.38
CA ASP A 412 -0.62 13.91 0.53
C ASP A 412 -0.21 13.62 -0.91
N THR A 413 -1.11 13.00 -1.65
CA THR A 413 -0.96 12.88 -3.10
C THR A 413 -1.50 14.16 -3.74
N ALA A 414 -0.72 14.83 -4.57
CA ALA A 414 -1.08 16.09 -5.21
C ALA A 414 -0.78 16.09 -6.72
N MET A 415 -1.60 16.78 -7.49
CA MET A 415 -1.46 16.93 -8.94
C MET A 415 -1.02 18.36 -9.27
N VAL A 416 0.00 18.49 -10.12
CA VAL A 416 0.50 19.77 -10.61
C VAL A 416 -0.50 20.39 -11.57
N ASN A 417 -0.84 21.65 -11.33
CA ASN A 417 -1.68 22.46 -12.21
C ASN A 417 -0.84 23.48 -12.98
N ASP A 418 -1.49 24.16 -13.92
CA ASP A 418 -0.92 25.26 -14.69
C ASP A 418 -1.47 26.59 -14.13
N GLY A 419 -0.57 27.48 -13.71
CA GLY A 419 -0.89 28.77 -13.10
C GLY A 419 -1.70 28.73 -11.79
N GLN A 420 -1.87 27.55 -11.18
CA GLN A 420 -2.64 27.35 -9.95
C GLN A 420 -1.88 26.44 -8.98
N THR A 421 -2.14 26.59 -7.68
CA THR A 421 -1.68 25.69 -6.61
C THR A 421 -1.98 24.23 -6.95
N ALA A 422 -1.05 23.32 -6.66
CA ALA A 422 -1.26 21.89 -6.87
C ALA A 422 -2.53 21.36 -6.16
N THR A 423 -3.30 20.52 -6.84
CA THR A 423 -4.55 19.96 -6.33
C THR A 423 -4.27 18.74 -5.47
N ILE A 424 -4.67 18.76 -4.19
CA ILE A 424 -4.66 17.58 -3.33
C ILE A 424 -5.70 16.56 -3.82
N LEU A 425 -5.26 15.31 -4.03
CA LEU A 425 -6.09 14.18 -4.46
C LEU A 425 -6.51 13.28 -3.30
N THR A 426 -5.91 13.43 -2.11
CA THR A 426 -6.27 12.76 -0.86
C THR A 426 -7.12 13.68 0.03
N PRO A 427 -8.46 13.70 -0.11
CA PRO A 427 -9.35 14.63 0.61
C PRO A 427 -9.55 14.23 2.08
N SER A 428 -8.47 14.09 2.84
CA SER A 428 -8.49 13.78 4.28
C SER A 428 -8.22 15.03 5.10
N LYS A 429 -9.09 15.30 6.09
CA LYS A 429 -8.91 16.43 7.01
C LYS A 429 -7.61 16.23 7.79
N LYS A 430 -6.75 17.25 7.78
CA LYS A 430 -5.43 17.22 8.43
C LYS A 430 -5.18 18.31 9.47
N LYS A 431 -6.17 19.18 9.74
CA LYS A 431 -6.08 20.17 10.82
C LYS A 431 -6.19 19.46 12.17
N ILE A 432 -5.45 19.94 13.18
CA ILE A 432 -5.40 19.33 14.53
C ILE A 432 -6.79 19.03 15.09
N LYS A 433 -7.77 19.94 14.94
CA LYS A 433 -9.14 19.71 15.39
C LYS A 433 -9.85 18.46 14.81
N ASN A 434 -9.30 17.84 13.76
CA ASN A 434 -9.89 16.69 13.07
C ASN A 434 -9.12 15.38 13.27
N VAL A 435 -7.89 15.47 13.78
CA VAL A 435 -6.87 14.39 13.82
C VAL A 435 -6.16 14.29 15.16
N GLY A 436 -6.18 15.37 15.95
CA GLY A 436 -5.77 15.40 17.33
C GLY A 436 -6.72 14.53 18.12
N ILE A 437 -6.15 13.51 18.74
CA ILE A 437 -6.80 12.77 19.81
C ILE A 437 -6.38 13.54 21.07
N PHE A 438 -7.32 13.90 21.92
CA PHE A 438 -7.02 14.51 23.21
C PHE A 438 -7.41 13.47 24.23
N LEU A 439 -6.43 12.97 24.98
CA LEU A 439 -6.71 12.17 26.16
C LEU A 439 -7.48 13.08 27.11
N LYS A 440 -8.67 12.64 27.54
CA LYS A 440 -9.29 13.25 28.71
C LYS A 440 -8.54 12.66 29.89
N ASP A 441 -7.82 13.50 30.62
CA ASP A 441 -7.28 13.08 31.90
C ASP A 441 -8.47 12.95 32.86
N ASP A 442 -8.65 11.77 33.47
CA ASP A 442 -9.69 11.52 34.48
C ASP A 442 -9.51 12.40 35.74
N GLU A 443 -8.41 13.15 35.83
CA GLU A 443 -8.15 14.15 36.89
C GLU A 443 -8.81 15.52 36.62
N ASP A 444 -9.29 15.79 35.40
CA ASP A 444 -9.98 17.05 35.05
C ASP A 444 -11.51 16.98 35.24
N GLU A 445 -12.07 15.86 35.73
CA GLU A 445 -13.51 15.74 36.01
C GLU A 445 -13.97 16.45 37.30
N GLU A 446 -13.08 17.08 38.08
CA GLU A 446 -13.45 17.82 39.29
C GLU A 446 -13.57 19.36 39.12
N GLU A 447 -13.32 19.96 37.95
CA GLU A 447 -13.40 21.43 37.77
C GLU A 447 -14.39 21.95 36.69
N GLU A 448 -15.25 21.13 36.09
CA GLU A 448 -16.29 21.60 35.14
C GLU A 448 -17.75 21.46 35.63
N GLU A 449 -18.00 21.55 36.94
CA GLU A 449 -19.31 21.96 37.46
C GLU A 449 -19.26 23.40 38.01
N GLU A 450 -19.16 24.40 37.13
CA GLU A 450 -19.90 25.66 37.30
C GLU A 450 -19.80 26.59 36.08
N LYS A 451 -20.95 27.18 35.70
CA LYS A 451 -21.18 28.26 34.72
C LYS A 451 -21.38 27.88 33.25
N LYS A 452 -22.53 27.26 32.98
CA LYS A 452 -23.30 27.56 31.75
C LYS A 452 -24.32 28.67 32.04
N GLU A 453 -23.92 29.92 31.84
CA GLU A 453 -24.87 31.01 31.63
C GLU A 453 -25.56 30.83 30.27
N LYS A 454 -26.86 30.59 30.30
CA LYS A 454 -27.74 30.62 29.13
C LYS A 454 -27.92 32.08 28.71
N LYS A 455 -27.56 32.42 27.47
CA LYS A 455 -28.08 33.60 26.78
C LYS A 455 -29.21 33.17 25.84
N GLU A 456 -30.44 33.53 26.21
CA GLU A 456 -31.58 33.55 25.29
C GLU A 456 -31.48 34.79 24.37
N PRO A 457 -31.94 34.70 23.11
CA PRO A 457 -32.25 35.88 22.32
C PRO A 457 -33.69 36.34 22.60
N GLU A 458 -33.81 37.59 23.00
CA GLU A 458 -35.05 38.32 23.25
C GLU A 458 -35.70 38.76 21.92
N ILE A 459 -36.88 38.24 21.57
CA ILE A 459 -37.80 38.87 20.60
C ILE A 459 -39.25 38.77 21.11
N LEU A 460 -39.83 39.95 21.30
CA LEU A 460 -41.17 40.29 21.78
C LEU A 460 -42.31 39.73 20.90
N GLY A 461 -43.42 39.30 21.53
CA GLY A 461 -44.70 39.14 20.80
C GLY A 461 -45.85 38.39 21.49
N ARG A 462 -46.63 39.10 22.33
CA ARG A 462 -48.06 38.93 22.71
C ARG A 462 -48.83 37.65 22.30
N GLY A 463 -49.51 37.02 23.26
CA GLY A 463 -50.72 36.22 22.98
C GLY A 463 -51.30 35.38 24.14
N LYS A 464 -52.41 35.85 24.71
CA LYS A 464 -53.27 35.27 25.78
C LYS A 464 -53.69 33.78 25.65
N ARG A 465 -53.86 33.16 26.84
CA ARG A 465 -55.06 32.46 27.41
C ARG A 465 -55.11 30.91 27.50
N THR A 466 -55.42 30.46 28.74
CA THR A 466 -56.26 29.30 29.18
C THR A 466 -55.73 27.88 28.91
N THR A 467 -55.89 26.80 29.69
CA THR A 467 -56.32 26.45 31.07
C THR A 467 -56.17 24.91 31.15
N VAL A 468 -55.77 24.36 32.30
CA VAL A 468 -56.34 23.13 32.93
C VAL A 468 -56.04 21.74 32.28
N LEU A 469 -55.29 20.88 32.99
CA LEU A 469 -55.78 19.66 33.69
C LEU A 469 -54.63 18.76 34.19
N GLU A 470 -54.49 18.67 35.51
CA GLU A 470 -53.99 17.46 36.19
C GLU A 470 -55.11 16.42 36.23
N SER A 471 -54.85 15.18 35.80
CA SER A 471 -55.30 14.00 36.55
C SER A 471 -54.66 12.70 36.03
N LYS A 472 -54.10 11.93 36.97
CA LYS A 472 -54.14 10.45 37.07
C LYS A 472 -53.40 9.62 36.00
N LEU A 473 -52.25 9.03 36.37
CA LEU A 473 -52.13 7.63 36.85
C LEU A 473 -50.69 7.07 36.71
N ARG A 474 -50.24 6.48 37.84
CA ARG A 474 -49.33 5.33 37.99
C ARG A 474 -47.86 5.46 37.54
N SER A 475 -47.02 5.39 38.57
CA SER A 475 -45.63 4.93 38.55
C SER A 475 -45.51 3.58 37.83
N GLU A 476 -45.01 3.60 36.60
CA GLU A 476 -44.38 2.46 35.95
C GLU A 476 -42.94 2.87 35.61
N HIS A 477 -41.97 2.24 36.26
CA HIS A 477 -40.58 2.31 35.82
C HIS A 477 -40.50 1.77 34.39
N SER A 478 -39.90 2.55 33.49
CA SER A 478 -39.81 2.17 32.08
C SER A 478 -39.02 0.84 31.94
N SER A 479 -39.43 0.02 30.97
CA SER A 479 -38.76 -1.24 30.62
C SER A 479 -37.27 -1.07 30.25
N GLU A 480 -36.86 0.16 29.96
CA GLU A 480 -35.50 0.56 29.63
C GLU A 480 -34.62 0.72 30.89
N GLU A 481 -35.21 1.19 31.99
CA GLU A 481 -34.53 1.38 33.28
C GLU A 481 -34.21 0.04 33.94
N LYS A 482 -35.17 -0.91 33.88
CA LYS A 482 -34.94 -2.31 34.30
C LYS A 482 -33.91 -3.03 33.42
N ARG A 483 -33.82 -2.72 32.12
CA ARG A 483 -32.77 -3.26 31.23
C ARG A 483 -31.39 -2.73 31.60
N LYS A 484 -31.30 -1.46 31.99
CA LYS A 484 -30.04 -0.81 32.36
C LYS A 484 -29.54 -1.26 33.73
N GLU A 485 -30.43 -1.43 34.70
CA GLU A 485 -30.09 -2.03 36.01
C GLU A 485 -29.65 -3.49 35.85
N HIS A 486 -30.37 -4.28 35.05
CA HIS A 486 -30.00 -5.68 34.83
C HIS A 486 -28.66 -5.84 34.09
N GLN A 487 -28.36 -4.98 33.11
CA GLN A 487 -27.04 -4.96 32.45
C GLN A 487 -25.91 -4.55 33.41
N LYS A 488 -26.18 -3.64 34.34
CA LYS A 488 -25.22 -3.21 35.37
C LYS A 488 -24.97 -4.31 36.39
N GLU A 489 -26.00 -5.05 36.78
CA GLU A 489 -25.90 -6.20 37.68
C GLU A 489 -25.16 -7.38 37.02
N LEU A 490 -25.42 -7.67 35.74
CA LEU A 490 -24.67 -8.64 34.94
C LEU A 490 -23.19 -8.29 34.83
N ALA A 491 -22.85 -7.00 34.60
CA ALA A 491 -21.47 -6.53 34.56
C ALA A 491 -20.76 -6.67 35.92
N HIS A 492 -21.48 -6.42 37.02
CA HIS A 492 -20.96 -6.62 38.37
C HIS A 492 -20.70 -8.10 38.67
N GLN A 493 -21.64 -8.99 38.32
CA GLN A 493 -21.46 -10.44 38.48
C GLN A 493 -20.32 -10.99 37.62
N LEU A 494 -20.13 -10.47 36.40
CA LEU A 494 -19.01 -10.86 35.54
C LEU A 494 -17.66 -10.42 36.12
N ASN A 495 -17.60 -9.22 36.70
CA ASN A 495 -16.41 -8.69 37.36
C ASN A 495 -16.09 -9.42 38.67
N GLU A 496 -17.10 -9.81 39.46
CA GLU A 496 -16.88 -10.65 40.64
C GLU A 496 -16.44 -12.06 40.28
N ALA A 497 -17.01 -12.66 39.22
CA ALA A 497 -16.55 -13.95 38.70
C ALA A 497 -15.10 -13.87 38.17
N ALA A 498 -14.72 -12.77 37.52
CA ALA A 498 -13.35 -12.52 37.07
C ALA A 498 -12.38 -12.31 38.24
N LYS A 499 -12.79 -11.56 39.28
CA LYS A 499 -12.01 -11.39 40.53
C LYS A 499 -11.86 -12.70 41.30
N ALA A 500 -12.91 -13.52 41.39
CA ALA A 500 -12.84 -14.84 42.02
C ALA A 500 -11.89 -15.79 41.25
N ARG A 501 -11.87 -15.70 39.93
CA ARG A 501 -10.99 -16.47 39.05
C ARG A 501 -9.52 -16.02 39.12
N LEU A 502 -9.28 -14.72 39.34
CA LEU A 502 -7.95 -14.15 39.59
C LEU A 502 -7.44 -14.47 41.01
N ALA A 503 -8.32 -14.42 42.01
CA ALA A 503 -7.98 -14.77 43.40
C ALA A 503 -7.61 -16.25 43.56
N GLN A 504 -8.18 -17.15 42.76
CA GLN A 504 -7.79 -18.57 42.70
C GLN A 504 -6.44 -18.82 42.00
N GLN A 505 -5.86 -17.85 41.29
CA GLN A 505 -4.53 -17.96 40.66
C GLN A 505 -3.39 -17.45 41.57
N SER A 506 -3.70 -16.74 42.65
CA SER A 506 -2.72 -16.15 43.57
C SER A 506 -2.38 -17.06 44.77
N GLY A 507 -1.93 -18.29 44.47
CA GLY A 507 -1.31 -19.21 45.42
C GLY A 507 -0.15 -19.94 44.75
N GLY A 508 1.07 -19.41 44.89
CA GLY A 508 2.21 -19.75 44.04
C GLY A 508 2.81 -21.15 44.22
N LYS A 509 3.37 -21.66 43.11
CA LYS A 509 4.64 -22.40 43.01
C LYS A 509 5.12 -22.28 41.56
N GLU A 510 6.40 -21.95 41.37
CA GLU A 510 7.07 -22.05 40.07
C GLU A 510 6.83 -23.45 39.48
N GLN A 511 6.31 -23.51 38.26
CA GLN A 511 6.37 -24.71 37.44
C GLN A 511 7.07 -24.37 36.14
N GLU A 512 8.10 -25.17 35.84
CA GLU A 512 8.80 -25.26 34.56
C GLU A 512 7.83 -25.11 33.39
N LYS A 513 8.29 -24.50 32.29
CA LYS A 513 7.58 -24.54 30.99
C LYS A 513 7.42 -26.00 30.55
N VAL A 514 6.33 -26.63 30.98
CA VAL A 514 5.89 -27.92 30.46
C VAL A 514 5.43 -27.68 29.03
N ARG A 515 6.17 -28.24 28.08
CA ARG A 515 5.82 -28.35 26.66
C ARG A 515 4.36 -28.80 26.55
N LYS A 516 3.49 -28.03 25.86
CA LYS A 516 2.10 -28.45 25.61
C LYS A 516 2.11 -29.77 24.83
N SER A 517 1.57 -30.82 25.44
CA SER A 517 1.42 -32.14 24.84
C SER A 517 0.50 -32.07 23.62
N THR A 518 0.87 -32.71 22.51
CA THR A 518 0.04 -32.84 21.30
C THR A 518 -0.99 -33.96 21.37
N VAL A 519 -1.10 -34.64 22.52
CA VAL A 519 -2.05 -35.74 22.74
C VAL A 519 -3.39 -35.19 23.24
N SER A 520 -4.41 -35.28 22.39
CA SER A 520 -5.79 -34.85 22.68
C SER A 520 -6.45 -35.60 23.85
N TYR A 521 -6.39 -36.94 23.82
CA TYR A 521 -7.00 -37.81 24.83
C TYR A 521 -5.98 -38.88 25.24
N LYS A 522 -5.78 -39.08 26.54
CA LYS A 522 -4.83 -40.11 27.03
C LYS A 522 -5.39 -41.52 26.87
N ASN A 523 -6.71 -41.67 26.99
CA ASN A 523 -7.44 -42.94 26.89
C ASN A 523 -8.75 -42.75 26.12
N HIS A 524 -9.26 -43.80 25.48
CA HIS A 524 -10.53 -43.76 24.72
C HIS A 524 -11.73 -43.27 25.54
N ASN A 525 -11.75 -43.53 26.85
CA ASN A 525 -12.81 -43.07 27.76
C ASN A 525 -12.93 -41.54 27.88
N GLN A 526 -11.90 -40.80 27.46
CA GLN A 526 -11.89 -39.33 27.49
C GLN A 526 -12.46 -38.72 26.19
N MET A 527 -12.74 -39.55 25.18
CA MET A 527 -13.34 -39.08 23.94
C MET A 527 -14.81 -38.69 24.20
N PRO A 528 -15.25 -37.52 23.68
CA PRO A 528 -16.65 -37.12 23.59
C PRO A 528 -17.58 -38.25 23.14
N ARG A 529 -18.70 -38.44 23.86
CA ARG A 529 -19.76 -39.43 23.56
C ARG A 529 -21.03 -38.79 22.97
N GLU A 530 -20.91 -37.52 22.60
CA GLU A 530 -21.89 -36.67 21.97
C GLU A 530 -22.42 -37.31 20.68
N ALA A 531 -23.68 -37.03 20.34
CA ALA A 531 -24.35 -37.67 19.21
C ALA A 531 -23.64 -37.37 17.89
N GLU A 532 -23.11 -36.15 17.75
CA GLU A 532 -22.35 -35.68 16.60
C GLU A 532 -21.11 -36.53 16.33
N VAL A 533 -20.41 -36.98 17.39
CA VAL A 533 -19.22 -37.83 17.26
C VAL A 533 -19.60 -39.26 16.87
N LYS A 534 -20.75 -39.75 17.32
CA LYS A 534 -21.28 -41.08 16.95
C LYS A 534 -21.85 -41.10 15.53
N GLU A 535 -22.41 -39.99 15.09
CA GLU A 535 -22.96 -39.78 13.73
C GLU A 535 -21.88 -39.39 12.71
N LEU A 536 -20.59 -39.47 13.07
CA LEU A 536 -19.46 -39.13 12.20
C LEU A 536 -19.52 -37.68 11.66
N LYS A 537 -20.00 -36.75 12.48
CA LYS A 537 -19.95 -35.30 12.21
C LYS A 537 -18.67 -34.71 12.79
N ILE A 538 -18.26 -33.57 12.23
CA ILE A 538 -17.14 -32.79 12.76
C ILE A 538 -17.53 -32.25 14.14
N TYR A 539 -16.72 -32.53 15.16
CA TYR A 539 -16.95 -32.06 16.53
C TYR A 539 -15.74 -31.31 17.05
N VAL A 540 -15.97 -30.21 17.76
CA VAL A 540 -14.91 -29.39 18.36
C VAL A 540 -14.99 -29.50 19.87
N ASP A 541 -14.08 -30.27 20.45
CA ASP A 541 -13.90 -30.33 21.89
C ASP A 541 -13.05 -29.14 22.33
N ARG A 542 -13.73 -28.11 22.86
CA ARG A 542 -13.07 -26.90 23.38
C ARG A 542 -12.29 -27.15 24.67
N LYS A 543 -12.64 -28.19 25.43
CA LYS A 543 -12.00 -28.50 26.72
C LYS A 543 -10.61 -29.11 26.50
N TYR A 544 -10.46 -29.94 25.47
CA TYR A 544 -9.19 -30.59 25.12
C TYR A 544 -8.53 -29.99 23.88
N GLU A 545 -8.95 -28.80 23.45
CA GLU A 545 -8.40 -28.09 22.29
C GLU A 545 -8.26 -29.02 21.06
N THR A 546 -9.32 -29.78 20.75
CA THR A 546 -9.26 -30.89 19.79
C THR A 546 -10.42 -30.83 18.80
N VAL A 547 -10.12 -31.04 17.52
CA VAL A 547 -11.11 -31.22 16.45
C VAL A 547 -11.19 -32.71 16.12
N ILE A 548 -12.39 -33.28 16.21
CA ILE A 548 -12.66 -34.67 15.84
C ILE A 548 -13.21 -34.68 14.42
N LEU A 549 -12.52 -35.36 13.52
CA LEU A 549 -12.86 -35.46 12.11
C LEU A 549 -13.23 -36.91 11.74
N PRO A 550 -14.25 -37.13 10.91
CA PRO A 550 -14.56 -38.46 10.38
C PRO A 550 -13.54 -38.83 9.30
N VAL A 551 -12.63 -39.76 9.60
CA VAL A 551 -11.61 -40.27 8.67
C VAL A 551 -11.89 -41.75 8.44
N PHE A 552 -12.18 -42.13 7.20
CA PHE A 552 -12.51 -43.51 6.80
C PHE A 552 -13.58 -44.20 7.67
N GLY A 553 -14.63 -43.46 8.06
CA GLY A 553 -15.74 -44.00 8.86
C GLY A 553 -15.44 -44.12 10.37
N ILE A 554 -14.35 -43.51 10.85
CA ILE A 554 -13.96 -43.50 12.25
C ILE A 554 -13.77 -42.05 12.71
N SER A 555 -14.20 -41.74 13.93
CA SER A 555 -13.98 -40.43 14.55
C SER A 555 -12.54 -40.31 15.06
N VAL A 556 -11.73 -39.50 14.39
CA VAL A 556 -10.30 -39.34 14.68
C VAL A 556 -10.03 -37.96 15.31
N PRO A 557 -9.42 -37.89 16.50
CA PRO A 557 -9.14 -36.63 17.17
C PRO A 557 -7.81 -36.02 16.73
N PHE A 558 -7.84 -34.73 16.41
CA PHE A 558 -6.68 -33.92 16.08
C PHE A 558 -6.56 -32.72 17.04
N HIS A 559 -5.48 -32.67 17.82
CA HIS A 559 -5.19 -31.50 18.65
C HIS A 559 -4.94 -30.29 17.74
N ILE A 560 -5.42 -29.10 18.12
CA ILE A 560 -5.29 -27.88 17.29
C ILE A 560 -3.83 -27.56 16.92
N ALA A 561 -2.87 -27.94 17.77
CA ALA A 561 -1.44 -27.76 17.52
C ALA A 561 -0.93 -28.53 16.29
N THR A 562 -1.67 -29.54 15.82
CA THR A 562 -1.34 -30.29 14.60
C THR A 562 -1.88 -29.64 13.33
N ILE A 563 -2.80 -28.68 13.46
CA ILE A 563 -3.47 -28.02 12.34
C ILE A 563 -2.68 -26.75 11.97
N LYS A 564 -2.25 -26.67 10.70
CA LYS A 564 -1.55 -25.52 10.13
C LYS A 564 -2.51 -24.39 9.76
N ASN A 565 -3.57 -24.74 9.02
CA ASN A 565 -4.66 -23.82 8.69
C ASN A 565 -5.90 -24.60 8.25
N ILE A 566 -7.04 -23.92 8.23
CA ILE A 566 -8.31 -24.43 7.73
C ILE A 566 -8.84 -23.42 6.72
N SER A 567 -9.24 -23.88 5.54
CA SER A 567 -9.93 -23.06 4.55
C SER A 567 -11.29 -23.64 4.22
N GLN A 568 -12.29 -22.78 4.08
CA GLN A 568 -13.65 -23.14 3.72
C GLN A 568 -13.96 -22.57 2.33
N SER A 569 -14.53 -23.39 1.46
CA SER A 569 -15.03 -22.98 0.14
C SER A 569 -16.47 -23.43 0.00
N VAL A 570 -17.37 -22.51 -0.33
CA VAL A 570 -18.79 -22.81 -0.52
C VAL A 570 -19.04 -22.89 -2.03
N GLU A 571 -19.41 -24.07 -2.52
CA GLU A 571 -19.76 -24.32 -3.93
C GLU A 571 -21.20 -24.83 -4.01
N GLY A 572 -22.14 -23.92 -4.27
CA GLY A 572 -23.56 -24.24 -4.34
C GLY A 572 -24.09 -24.76 -2.99
N ASP A 573 -24.68 -25.95 -3.01
CA ASP A 573 -25.28 -26.60 -1.83
C ASP A 573 -24.26 -27.33 -0.94
N TYR A 574 -22.98 -27.37 -1.34
CA TYR A 574 -21.91 -28.06 -0.62
C TYR A 574 -20.88 -27.09 -0.04
N THR A 575 -20.40 -27.40 1.17
CA THR A 575 -19.27 -26.71 1.80
C THR A 575 -18.06 -27.64 1.82
N TYR A 576 -17.00 -27.23 1.13
CA TYR A 576 -15.70 -27.88 1.20
C TYR A 576 -14.89 -27.30 2.35
N LEU A 577 -14.49 -28.15 3.29
CA LEU A 577 -13.55 -27.81 4.35
C LEU A 577 -12.21 -28.47 4.06
N ARG A 578 -11.16 -27.68 3.86
CA ARG A 578 -9.78 -28.16 3.71
C ARG A 578 -9.01 -27.87 4.98
N VAL A 579 -8.57 -28.93 5.67
CA VAL A 579 -7.77 -28.85 6.89
C VAL A 579 -6.35 -29.27 6.55
N ASN A 580 -5.39 -28.35 6.66
CA ASN A 580 -3.98 -28.66 6.42
C ASN A 580 -3.29 -28.95 7.76
N PHE A 581 -2.59 -30.07 7.86
CA PHE A 581 -1.83 -30.46 9.06
C PHE A 581 -0.34 -30.21 8.89
N PHE A 582 0.37 -30.03 10.01
CA PHE A 582 1.83 -30.06 10.02
C PHE A 582 2.32 -31.50 9.80
N HIS A 583 3.06 -31.75 8.72
CA HIS A 583 3.69 -33.05 8.44
C HIS A 583 5.23 -32.94 8.53
N PRO A 584 5.94 -34.03 8.88
CA PRO A 584 7.40 -34.02 8.88
C PRO A 584 7.94 -33.66 7.50
N GLY A 585 8.99 -32.83 7.46
CA GLY A 585 9.60 -32.34 6.22
C GLY A 585 9.00 -31.05 5.65
N ALA A 586 7.90 -30.52 6.19
CA ALA A 586 7.51 -29.14 5.95
C ALA A 586 8.50 -28.22 6.70
N THR A 587 9.20 -27.33 6.00
CA THR A 587 10.12 -26.36 6.62
C THR A 587 9.37 -25.48 7.62
N MET A 588 9.46 -25.82 8.90
CA MET A 588 9.06 -24.93 9.99
C MET A 588 10.02 -23.74 10.02
N GLY A 589 9.47 -22.54 10.18
CA GLY A 589 10.26 -21.33 10.37
C GLY A 589 11.30 -21.51 11.48
N ARG A 590 12.48 -20.91 11.28
CA ARG A 590 13.64 -20.94 12.19
C ARG A 590 13.30 -20.45 13.61
N ASN A 591 12.65 -21.28 14.44
CA ASN A 591 12.83 -21.34 15.89
C ASN A 591 12.00 -22.38 16.67
N GLU A 592 11.21 -23.25 16.05
CA GLU A 592 10.59 -24.37 16.79
C GLU A 592 10.69 -25.66 15.97
N GLY A 593 11.70 -26.48 16.26
CA GLY A 593 11.78 -27.82 15.68
C GLY A 593 10.63 -28.68 16.21
N GLY A 594 9.61 -28.90 15.38
CA GLY A 594 8.54 -29.86 15.64
C GLY A 594 9.13 -31.26 15.76
N THR A 595 9.43 -31.70 16.98
CA THR A 595 9.79 -33.08 17.26
C THR A 595 8.50 -33.88 17.24
N TYR A 596 8.29 -34.69 16.21
CA TYR A 596 7.15 -35.59 16.14
C TYR A 596 7.34 -36.70 17.19
N PRO A 597 6.29 -37.08 17.95
CA PRO A 597 6.42 -38.08 19.01
C PRO A 597 6.87 -39.46 18.50
N ASN A 598 6.62 -39.75 17.21
CA ASN A 598 7.02 -40.98 16.55
C ASN A 598 7.65 -40.66 15.19
N PRO A 599 8.99 -40.57 15.10
CA PRO A 599 9.69 -40.25 13.85
C PRO A 599 9.51 -41.33 12.76
N ASP A 600 9.13 -42.54 13.15
CA ASP A 600 8.92 -43.68 12.25
C ASP A 600 7.46 -43.84 11.78
N ALA A 601 6.57 -42.89 12.10
CA ALA A 601 5.18 -42.95 11.66
C ALA A 601 5.06 -42.74 10.13
N THR A 602 4.26 -43.56 9.47
CA THR A 602 3.95 -43.41 8.05
C THR A 602 2.88 -42.32 7.87
N PHE A 603 3.22 -41.25 7.15
CA PHE A 603 2.29 -40.17 6.83
C PHE A 603 1.69 -40.41 5.44
N LEU A 604 0.38 -40.60 5.38
CA LEU A 604 -0.37 -40.58 4.12
C LEU A 604 -0.61 -39.12 3.73
N LYS A 605 -0.18 -38.76 2.52
CA LYS A 605 -0.45 -37.45 1.91
C LYS A 605 -1.46 -37.68 0.79
N GLU A 606 -2.71 -37.36 1.06
CA GLU A 606 -3.76 -37.21 0.04
C GLU A 606 -4.04 -35.73 -0.23
#